data_AF-A0A2N0RW62-F1
#
_entry.id   AF-A0A2N0RW62-F1
#
_cell.length_a   1.000
_cell.length_b   1.000
_cell.length_c   1.000
_cell.angle_alpha   90.00
_cell.angle_beta   90.00
_cell.angle_gamma   90.00
#
_symmetry.space_group_name_H-M   'P 1'
#
loop_
_entity.id
_entity.type
_entity.pdbx_description
1 polymer ?
#
loop_
_entity_poly.entity_id
_entity_poly.type
_entity_poly.pdbx_seq_one_letter_code
_entity_poly.pdbx_strand_id
1 'polypeptide(L)'
;MKNGLENVSKFTANDYRNIMKVIIFVIDNLYDNHKEDGIPCKRLCKIFYKYQKMYMKLRQKSFTNSDLIELEILINKFCKEFVIVFSEYSQSQCKIPKLHVLRYHIIPFIKLYGSTNGMSTETYETLHKKNVKIPYQMTNKKNYIPQMLNTVQRQYLAKKQKLTKTRRSSGFQNLL
;
A
#
# COMPACT_ATOMS: atom_id res chain seq x y z
N MET A 1 -12.12 -26.89 -1.40
CA MET A 1 -10.76 -26.39 -1.05
C MET A 1 -10.87 -25.50 0.18
N LYS A 2 -10.22 -25.82 1.32
CA LYS A 2 -10.39 -25.06 2.57
C LYS A 2 -9.54 -23.77 2.65
N ASN A 3 -8.57 -23.59 1.75
CA ASN A 3 -7.60 -22.49 1.76
C ASN A 3 -7.62 -21.62 0.49
N GLY A 4 -8.79 -21.49 -0.17
CA GLY A 4 -8.96 -20.59 -1.32
C GLY A 4 -9.15 -19.12 -0.89
N LEU A 5 -8.92 -18.18 -1.83
CA LEU A 5 -9.16 -16.75 -1.60
C LEU A 5 -10.63 -16.42 -1.25
N GLU A 6 -11.55 -17.34 -1.57
CA GLU A 6 -12.98 -17.24 -1.29
C GLU A 6 -13.32 -17.16 0.21
N ASN A 7 -12.48 -17.72 1.08
CA ASN A 7 -12.69 -17.72 2.53
C ASN A 7 -12.06 -16.51 3.25
N VAL A 8 -11.39 -15.61 2.50
CA VAL A 8 -10.71 -14.44 3.08
C VAL A 8 -11.72 -13.31 3.26
N SER A 9 -12.21 -13.13 4.49
CA SER A 9 -13.18 -12.08 4.81
C SER A 9 -12.62 -10.66 4.70
N LYS A 10 -11.30 -10.47 4.88
CA LYS A 10 -10.61 -9.18 4.78
C LYS A 10 -9.18 -9.35 4.27
N PHE A 11 -8.86 -8.68 3.17
CA PHE A 11 -7.49 -8.56 2.69
C PHE A 11 -6.74 -7.46 3.44
N THR A 12 -5.51 -7.75 3.85
CA THR A 12 -4.60 -6.74 4.39
C THR A 12 -3.88 -6.01 3.26
N ALA A 13 -3.31 -4.83 3.56
CA ALA A 13 -2.46 -4.11 2.61
C ALA A 13 -1.28 -4.97 2.11
N ASN A 14 -0.78 -5.88 2.95
CA ASN A 14 0.29 -6.78 2.54
C ASN A 14 -0.17 -7.82 1.53
N ASP A 15 -1.39 -8.35 1.69
CA ASP A 15 -1.97 -9.32 0.76
C ASP A 15 -2.18 -8.69 -0.61
N TYR A 16 -2.72 -7.48 -0.67
CA TYR A 16 -2.85 -6.74 -1.95
C TYR A 16 -1.50 -6.52 -2.62
N ARG A 17 -0.44 -6.20 -1.87
CA ARG A 17 0.92 -6.07 -2.43
C ARG A 17 1.44 -7.39 -2.97
N ASN A 18 1.17 -8.51 -2.30
CA ASN A 18 1.58 -9.83 -2.77
C ASN A 18 0.80 -10.23 -4.03
N ILE A 19 -0.52 -10.02 -4.04
CA ILE A 19 -1.37 -10.24 -5.22
C ILE A 19 -0.86 -9.43 -6.40
N MET A 20 -0.57 -8.14 -6.20
CA MET A 20 -0.09 -7.26 -7.27
C MET A 20 1.19 -7.76 -7.95
N LYS A 21 2.07 -8.46 -7.21
CA LYS A 21 3.33 -9.02 -7.76
C LYS A 21 3.09 -10.23 -8.65
N VAL A 22 2.11 -11.08 -8.31
CA VAL A 22 1.88 -12.36 -8.98
C VAL A 22 0.75 -12.32 -10.01
N ILE A 23 -0.11 -11.29 -9.97
CA ILE A 23 -1.37 -11.24 -10.73
C ILE A 23 -1.18 -11.43 -12.24
N ILE A 24 -0.13 -10.86 -12.83
CA ILE A 24 0.12 -10.98 -14.28
C ILE A 24 0.45 -12.44 -14.64
N PHE A 25 1.32 -13.09 -13.88
CA PHE A 25 1.69 -14.50 -14.11
C PHE A 25 0.51 -15.45 -13.91
N VAL A 26 -0.35 -15.14 -12.93
CA VAL A 26 -1.57 -15.90 -12.68
C VAL A 26 -2.52 -15.78 -13.86
N ILE A 27 -2.75 -14.56 -14.36
CA ILE A 27 -3.62 -14.34 -15.52
C ILE A 27 -3.05 -15.06 -16.75
N ASP A 28 -1.76 -14.86 -17.04
CA ASP A 28 -1.10 -15.43 -18.23
C ASP A 28 -1.18 -16.96 -18.29
N ASN A 29 -0.97 -17.65 -17.16
CA ASN A 29 -0.88 -19.12 -17.15
C ASN A 29 -2.19 -19.83 -16.81
N LEU A 30 -3.10 -19.21 -16.04
CA LEU A 30 -4.28 -19.89 -15.49
C LEU A 30 -5.60 -19.42 -16.09
N TYR A 31 -5.63 -18.22 -16.71
CA TYR A 31 -6.88 -17.65 -17.21
C TYR A 31 -7.30 -18.23 -18.57
N ASP A 32 -6.35 -18.60 -19.44
CA ASP A 32 -6.63 -19.14 -20.78
C ASP A 32 -7.35 -20.50 -20.75
N ASN A 33 -7.26 -21.25 -19.64
CA ASN A 33 -7.91 -22.56 -19.51
C ASN A 33 -9.43 -22.49 -19.24
N HIS A 34 -10.01 -21.28 -19.08
CA HIS A 34 -11.31 -21.18 -18.38
C HIS A 34 -12.47 -20.38 -19.00
N LYS A 35 -12.37 -19.67 -20.15
CA LYS A 35 -13.58 -19.05 -20.76
C LYS A 35 -13.50 -18.80 -22.27
N GLU A 36 -14.57 -19.18 -22.99
CA GLU A 36 -14.84 -18.79 -24.39
C GLU A 36 -15.44 -17.36 -24.50
N ASP A 37 -16.13 -16.84 -23.45
CA ASP A 37 -16.86 -15.55 -23.46
C ASP A 37 -16.28 -14.46 -22.53
N GLY A 38 -15.01 -14.55 -22.15
CA GLY A 38 -14.35 -13.62 -21.21
C GLY A 38 -13.49 -12.54 -21.87
N ILE A 39 -13.07 -11.53 -21.09
CA ILE A 39 -12.00 -10.61 -21.54
C ILE A 39 -10.76 -11.43 -21.88
N PRO A 40 -10.15 -11.26 -23.06
CA PRO A 40 -8.96 -12.02 -23.44
C PRO A 40 -7.80 -11.85 -22.44
N CYS A 41 -7.12 -12.96 -22.12
CA CYS A 41 -5.99 -12.98 -21.19
C CYS A 41 -4.95 -11.90 -21.50
N LYS A 42 -4.52 -11.82 -22.77
CA LYS A 42 -3.58 -10.78 -23.26
C LYS A 42 -4.02 -9.36 -22.93
N ARG A 43 -5.34 -9.08 -23.01
CA ARG A 43 -5.91 -7.76 -22.73
C ARG A 43 -5.89 -7.45 -21.24
N LEU A 44 -6.20 -8.44 -20.39
CA LEU A 44 -6.06 -8.34 -18.93
C LEU A 44 -4.60 -8.11 -18.53
N CYS A 45 -3.67 -8.93 -19.01
CA CYS A 45 -2.23 -8.78 -18.77
C CYS A 45 -1.75 -7.36 -19.13
N LYS A 46 -2.19 -6.82 -20.27
CA LYS A 46 -1.85 -5.46 -20.71
C LYS A 46 -2.35 -4.38 -19.75
N ILE A 47 -3.57 -4.51 -19.22
CA ILE A 47 -4.12 -3.54 -18.25
C ILE A 47 -3.36 -3.61 -16.93
N PHE A 48 -3.12 -4.81 -16.40
CA PHE A 48 -2.37 -4.97 -15.15
C PHE A 48 -0.92 -4.53 -15.28
N TYR A 49 -0.29 -4.72 -16.44
CA TYR A 49 1.03 -4.14 -16.73
C TYR A 49 1.01 -2.61 -16.70
N LYS A 50 0.03 -1.96 -17.35
CA LYS A 50 -0.13 -0.50 -17.29
C LYS A 50 -0.34 -0.02 -15.86
N TYR A 51 -1.17 -0.74 -15.09
CA TYR A 51 -1.41 -0.46 -13.68
C TYR A 51 -0.12 -0.55 -12.85
N GLN A 52 0.66 -1.63 -13.00
CA GLN A 52 1.93 -1.78 -12.28
C GLN A 52 2.93 -0.68 -12.65
N LYS A 53 3.07 -0.34 -13.94
CA LYS A 53 3.95 0.75 -14.39
C LYS A 53 3.55 2.09 -13.76
N MET A 54 2.25 2.41 -13.78
CA MET A 54 1.70 3.59 -13.13
C MET A 54 1.95 3.56 -11.61
N TYR A 55 1.68 2.43 -10.95
CA TYR A 55 1.87 2.26 -9.51
C TYR A 55 3.34 2.44 -9.09
N MET A 56 4.28 1.89 -9.85
CA MET A 56 5.71 2.09 -9.59
C MET A 56 6.11 3.57 -9.67
N LYS A 57 5.63 4.29 -10.69
CA LYS A 57 5.87 5.74 -10.83
C LYS A 57 5.27 6.51 -9.66
N LEU A 58 4.04 6.17 -9.24
CA LEU A 58 3.38 6.81 -8.09
C LEU A 58 4.13 6.68 -6.76
N ARG A 59 4.96 5.65 -6.60
CA ARG A 59 5.74 5.39 -5.38
C ARG A 59 7.09 6.11 -5.32
N GLN A 60 7.45 6.86 -6.36
CA GLN A 60 8.66 7.67 -6.36
C GLN A 60 8.66 8.68 -5.20
N LYS A 61 9.85 8.94 -4.64
CA LYS A 61 10.02 9.84 -3.50
C LYS A 61 9.91 11.32 -3.89
N SER A 62 10.20 11.62 -5.14
CA SER A 62 10.25 12.98 -5.69
C SER A 62 9.86 12.93 -7.16
N PHE A 63 9.27 14.01 -7.66
CA PHE A 63 8.83 14.14 -9.03
C PHE A 63 9.42 15.41 -9.64
N THR A 64 9.96 15.29 -10.86
CA THR A 64 10.24 16.44 -11.71
C THR A 64 9.00 16.82 -12.54
N ASN A 65 9.00 17.99 -13.19
CA ASN A 65 7.88 18.39 -14.05
C ASN A 65 7.64 17.42 -15.20
N SER A 66 8.69 16.85 -15.79
CA SER A 66 8.56 15.82 -16.83
C SER A 66 8.00 14.51 -16.28
N ASP A 67 8.40 14.11 -15.05
CA ASP A 67 7.83 12.93 -14.40
C ASP A 67 6.32 13.08 -14.15
N LEU A 68 5.86 14.27 -13.81
CA LEU A 68 4.44 14.56 -13.61
C LEU A 68 3.65 14.44 -14.91
N ILE A 69 4.18 14.97 -16.01
CA ILE A 69 3.56 14.85 -17.34
C ILE A 69 3.48 13.37 -17.75
N GLU A 70 4.57 12.61 -17.56
CA GLU A 70 4.58 11.17 -17.86
C GLU A 70 3.55 10.41 -17.00
N LEU A 71 3.50 10.72 -15.70
CA LEU A 71 2.56 10.12 -14.77
C LEU A 71 1.10 10.42 -15.15
N GLU A 72 0.80 11.66 -15.55
CA GLU A 72 -0.53 12.05 -16.02
C GLU A 72 -0.93 11.26 -17.29
N ILE A 73 0.00 11.09 -18.23
CA ILE A 73 -0.22 10.28 -19.43
C ILE A 73 -0.49 8.82 -19.05
N LEU A 74 0.28 8.25 -18.10
CA LEU A 74 0.08 6.88 -17.63
C LEU A 74 -1.29 6.69 -16.95
N ILE A 75 -1.68 7.61 -16.06
CA ILE A 75 -2.98 7.59 -15.38
C ILE A 75 -4.12 7.67 -16.41
N ASN A 76 -4.06 8.64 -17.32
CA ASN A 76 -5.12 8.82 -18.32
C ASN A 76 -5.25 7.60 -19.25
N LYS A 77 -4.12 7.03 -19.70
CA LYS A 77 -4.12 5.80 -20.52
C LYS A 77 -4.69 4.62 -19.74
N PHE A 78 -4.31 4.45 -18.47
CA PHE A 78 -4.83 3.38 -17.62
C PHE A 78 -6.34 3.55 -17.38
N CYS A 79 -6.81 4.71 -16.93
CA CYS A 79 -8.22 4.94 -16.61
C CYS A 79 -9.14 4.75 -17.81
N LYS A 80 -8.75 5.24 -19.00
CA LYS A 80 -9.54 5.06 -20.23
C LYS A 80 -9.73 3.58 -20.56
N GLU A 81 -8.64 2.83 -20.55
CA GLU A 81 -8.63 1.41 -20.90
C GLU A 81 -9.32 0.55 -19.84
N PHE A 82 -9.15 0.90 -18.56
CA PHE A 82 -9.83 0.26 -17.45
C PHE A 82 -11.35 0.38 -17.59
N VAL A 83 -11.86 1.58 -17.87
CA VAL A 83 -13.30 1.79 -18.06
C VAL A 83 -13.80 1.00 -19.27
N ILE A 84 -13.10 1.04 -20.42
CA ILE A 84 -13.52 0.32 -21.63
C ILE A 84 -13.62 -1.19 -21.38
N VAL A 85 -12.72 -1.77 -20.60
CA VAL A 85 -12.68 -3.23 -20.39
C VAL A 85 -13.60 -3.70 -19.29
N PHE A 86 -13.78 -2.91 -18.23
CA PHE A 86 -14.55 -3.34 -17.07
C PHE A 86 -15.94 -2.69 -16.97
N SER A 87 -16.33 -1.79 -17.88
CA SER A 87 -17.64 -1.14 -17.84
C SER A 87 -18.79 -2.13 -17.92
N GLU A 88 -18.66 -3.17 -18.75
CA GLU A 88 -19.68 -4.20 -18.96
C GLU A 88 -19.90 -5.06 -17.70
N TYR A 89 -18.84 -5.27 -16.92
CA TYR A 89 -18.86 -6.06 -15.70
C TYR A 89 -19.22 -5.24 -14.45
N SER A 90 -19.37 -3.92 -14.58
CA SER A 90 -19.60 -3.01 -13.47
C SER A 90 -21.00 -2.41 -13.55
N GLN A 91 -21.85 -2.72 -12.57
CA GLN A 91 -23.19 -2.12 -12.45
C GLN A 91 -23.17 -0.58 -12.44
N SER A 92 -22.10 0.01 -11.91
CA SER A 92 -21.91 1.47 -11.85
C SER A 92 -21.11 2.05 -13.01
N GLN A 93 -20.84 1.27 -14.07
CA GLN A 93 -20.00 1.65 -15.22
C GLN A 93 -18.62 2.18 -14.78
N CYS A 94 -18.02 1.54 -13.78
CA CYS A 94 -16.73 1.94 -13.21
C CYS A 94 -16.68 3.36 -12.61
N LYS A 95 -17.82 3.92 -12.16
CA LYS A 95 -17.87 5.17 -11.38
C LYS A 95 -17.36 4.96 -9.94
N ILE A 96 -16.09 4.62 -9.81
CA ILE A 96 -15.44 4.32 -8.54
C ILE A 96 -14.79 5.61 -8.01
N PRO A 97 -15.13 6.10 -6.80
CA PRO A 97 -14.55 7.33 -6.25
C PRO A 97 -13.02 7.33 -6.23
N LYS A 98 -12.40 6.19 -5.92
CA LYS A 98 -10.93 6.03 -5.95
C LYS A 98 -10.33 6.22 -7.34
N LEU A 99 -11.03 5.79 -8.40
CA LEU A 99 -10.60 5.98 -9.78
C LEU A 99 -10.71 7.46 -10.19
N HIS A 100 -11.75 8.15 -9.72
CA HIS A 100 -11.91 9.59 -9.91
C HIS A 100 -10.78 10.38 -9.24
N VAL A 101 -10.49 10.09 -7.97
CA VAL A 101 -9.36 10.72 -7.24
C VAL A 101 -8.04 10.46 -7.94
N LEU A 102 -7.79 9.23 -8.39
CA LEU A 102 -6.59 8.87 -9.14
C LEU A 102 -6.43 9.73 -10.40
N ARG A 103 -7.50 9.92 -11.16
CA ARG A 103 -7.48 10.63 -12.43
C ARG A 103 -7.34 12.15 -12.27
N TYR A 104 -8.08 12.76 -11.36
CA TYR A 104 -8.22 14.22 -11.32
C TYR A 104 -7.42 14.89 -10.21
N HIS A 105 -7.18 14.21 -9.08
CA HIS A 105 -6.65 14.86 -7.88
C HIS A 105 -5.22 14.47 -7.54
N ILE A 106 -4.70 13.34 -8.04
CA ILE A 106 -3.34 12.90 -7.72
C ILE A 106 -2.27 13.88 -8.18
N ILE A 107 -2.32 14.36 -9.43
CA ILE A 107 -1.31 15.32 -9.93
C ILE A 107 -1.36 16.64 -9.14
N PRO A 108 -2.52 17.28 -8.92
CA PRO A 108 -2.63 18.44 -8.04
C PRO A 108 -2.07 18.18 -6.63
N PHE A 109 -2.36 17.03 -6.03
CA PHE A 109 -1.85 16.68 -4.70
C PHE A 109 -0.34 16.52 -4.67
N ILE A 110 0.26 15.89 -5.69
CA ILE A 110 1.72 15.76 -5.78
C ILE A 110 2.37 17.14 -5.94
N LYS A 111 1.78 18.06 -6.71
CA LYS A 111 2.29 19.43 -6.84
C LYS A 111 2.23 20.20 -5.52
N LEU A 112 1.18 20.02 -4.73
CA LEU A 112 0.97 20.74 -3.47
C LEU A 112 1.79 20.16 -2.31
N TYR A 113 1.87 18.83 -2.21
CA TYR A 113 2.43 18.12 -1.04
C TYR A 113 3.72 17.34 -1.36
N GLY A 114 4.21 17.40 -2.60
CA GLY A 114 5.48 16.84 -3.05
C GLY A 114 5.43 15.36 -3.45
N SER A 115 5.04 14.46 -2.56
CA SER A 115 4.98 13.02 -2.88
C SER A 115 3.77 12.34 -2.26
N THR A 116 3.33 11.25 -2.89
CA THR A 116 2.18 10.45 -2.43
C THR A 116 2.46 9.73 -1.10
N ASN A 117 3.73 9.40 -0.82
CA ASN A 117 4.11 8.64 0.38
C ASN A 117 3.83 9.43 1.67
N GLY A 118 3.92 10.77 1.63
CA GLY A 118 3.62 11.63 2.78
C GLY A 118 2.13 11.66 3.15
N MET A 119 1.25 11.30 2.21
CA MET A 119 -0.21 11.30 2.39
C MET A 119 -0.75 9.96 2.88
N SER A 120 0.11 8.95 3.04
CA SER A 120 -0.30 7.60 3.46
C SER A 120 -0.70 7.55 4.93
N THR A 121 -1.82 6.89 5.24
CA THR A 121 -2.26 6.61 6.61
C THR A 121 -1.49 5.45 7.25
N GLU A 122 -0.64 4.74 6.50
CA GLU A 122 0.10 3.55 7.00
C GLU A 122 0.90 3.87 8.28
N THR A 123 1.54 5.03 8.34
CA THR A 123 2.30 5.47 9.52
C THR A 123 1.39 5.68 10.72
N TYR A 124 0.26 6.38 10.53
CA TYR A 124 -0.73 6.63 11.58
C TYR A 124 -1.37 5.33 12.07
N GLU A 125 -1.73 4.41 11.17
CA GLU A 125 -2.27 3.10 11.53
C GLU A 125 -1.28 2.27 12.34
N THR A 126 0.00 2.31 11.96
CA THR A 126 1.08 1.61 12.67
C THR A 126 1.29 2.21 14.06
N LEU A 127 1.32 3.54 14.18
CA LEU A 127 1.41 4.25 15.44
C LEU A 127 0.20 3.99 16.33
N HIS A 128 -1.01 4.00 15.78
CA HIS A 128 -2.24 3.71 16.52
C HIS A 128 -2.26 2.27 17.05
N LYS A 129 -1.84 1.28 16.23
CA LYS A 129 -1.66 -0.10 16.71
C LYS A 129 -0.69 -0.15 17.89
N LYS A 130 0.47 0.49 17.74
CA LYS A 130 1.55 0.44 18.73
C LYS A 130 1.26 1.21 20.02
N ASN A 131 0.74 2.42 19.92
CA ASN A 131 0.62 3.36 21.03
C ASN A 131 -0.78 3.37 21.66
N VAL A 132 -1.80 2.84 20.96
CA VAL A 132 -3.18 2.83 21.46
C VAL A 132 -3.67 1.40 21.63
N LYS A 133 -3.75 0.59 20.57
CA LYS A 133 -4.35 -0.75 20.66
C LYS A 133 -3.60 -1.69 21.61
N ILE A 134 -2.28 -1.80 21.45
CA ILE A 134 -1.46 -2.70 22.29
C ILE A 134 -1.51 -2.26 23.77
N PRO A 135 -1.23 -0.98 24.12
CA PRO A 135 -1.31 -0.53 25.51
C PRO A 135 -2.71 -0.70 26.10
N TYR A 136 -3.76 -0.41 25.32
CA TYR A 136 -5.14 -0.63 25.77
C TYR A 136 -5.39 -2.09 26.12
N GLN A 137 -5.01 -3.03 25.24
CA GLN A 137 -5.15 -4.47 25.48
C GLN A 137 -4.41 -4.95 26.74
N MET A 138 -3.29 -4.32 27.09
CA MET A 138 -2.52 -4.63 28.30
C MET A 138 -3.12 -4.06 29.60
N THR A 139 -4.13 -3.18 29.51
CA THR A 139 -4.79 -2.62 30.71
C THR A 139 -5.87 -3.55 31.25
N ASN A 140 -6.18 -3.40 32.54
CA ASN A 140 -7.32 -4.04 33.19
C ASN A 140 -8.69 -3.38 32.88
N LYS A 141 -8.74 -2.44 31.91
CA LYS A 141 -9.92 -1.65 31.49
C LYS A 141 -10.55 -0.69 32.51
N LYS A 142 -10.09 -0.68 33.77
CA LYS A 142 -10.52 0.27 34.80
C LYS A 142 -9.55 1.45 34.85
N ASN A 143 -10.01 2.69 34.69
CA ASN A 143 -9.12 3.87 34.63
C ASN A 143 -7.92 3.64 33.68
N TYR A 144 -8.22 3.30 32.44
CA TYR A 144 -7.23 2.79 31.48
C TYR A 144 -6.28 3.86 30.95
N ILE A 145 -6.67 5.14 30.93
CA ILE A 145 -5.84 6.22 30.34
C ILE A 145 -4.48 6.34 31.04
N PRO A 146 -4.39 6.49 32.37
CA PRO A 146 -3.10 6.50 33.07
C PRO A 146 -2.25 5.25 32.83
N GLN A 147 -2.88 4.07 32.77
CA GLN A 147 -2.18 2.81 32.53
C GLN A 147 -1.59 2.74 31.11
N MET A 148 -2.34 3.22 30.11
CA MET A 148 -1.86 3.30 28.73
C MET A 148 -0.69 4.26 28.61
N LEU A 149 -0.80 5.46 29.20
CA LEU A 149 0.27 6.47 29.21
C LEU A 149 1.55 5.93 29.85
N ASN A 150 1.44 5.32 31.04
CA ASN A 150 2.58 4.71 31.73
C ASN A 150 3.21 3.58 30.93
N THR A 151 2.41 2.80 30.20
CA THR A 151 2.89 1.71 29.35
C THR A 151 3.66 2.23 28.14
N VAL A 152 3.12 3.25 27.45
CA VAL A 152 3.80 3.90 26.33
C VAL A 152 5.12 4.56 26.80
N GLN A 153 5.11 5.23 27.94
CA GLN A 153 6.31 5.85 28.52
C GLN A 153 7.38 4.81 28.84
N ARG A 154 7.02 3.69 29.48
CA ARG A 154 7.95 2.58 29.75
C ARG A 154 8.55 2.00 28.47
N GLN A 155 7.73 1.77 27.43
CA GLN A 155 8.20 1.27 26.13
C GLN A 155 9.18 2.25 25.46
N TYR A 156 8.91 3.56 25.56
CA TYR A 156 9.79 4.60 25.02
C TYR A 156 11.15 4.61 25.73
N LEU A 157 11.16 4.61 27.07
CA LEU A 157 12.39 4.58 27.87
C LEU A 157 13.22 3.32 27.59
N ALA A 158 12.58 2.15 27.53
CA ALA A 158 13.25 0.89 27.19
C ALA A 158 13.90 0.93 25.80
N LYS A 159 13.23 1.53 24.80
CA LYS A 159 13.80 1.69 23.45
C LYS A 159 15.02 2.63 23.46
N LYS A 160 14.95 3.73 24.21
CA LYS A 160 16.06 4.69 24.36
C LYS A 160 17.28 4.03 25.01
N GLN A 161 17.09 3.22 26.06
CA GLN A 161 18.17 2.49 26.72
C GLN A 161 18.82 1.39 25.85
N LYS A 162 18.06 0.76 24.96
CA LYS A 162 18.63 -0.20 23.99
C LYS A 162 19.55 0.50 22.97
N LEU A 163 19.14 1.66 22.45
CA LEU A 163 19.92 2.44 21.48
C LEU A 163 21.27 2.93 22.04
N THR A 164 21.33 3.25 23.34
CA THR A 164 22.58 3.69 23.98
C THR A 164 23.57 2.54 24.20
N LYS A 165 23.09 1.31 24.39
CA LYS A 165 23.95 0.12 24.54
C LYS A 165 24.60 -0.31 23.21
N THR A 166 23.93 -0.15 22.06
CA THR A 166 24.46 -0.57 20.75
C THR A 166 25.57 0.35 20.21
N ARG A 167 25.77 1.55 20.78
CA ARG A 167 26.79 2.52 20.34
C ARG A 167 28.18 2.36 21.01
N ARG A 168 28.39 1.34 21.84
CA ARG A 168 29.70 1.06 22.45
C ARG A 168 30.29 -0.25 21.92
N SER A 169 30.75 -0.19 20.68
CA SER A 169 31.86 -1.03 20.21
C SER A 169 32.84 -0.11 19.48
N SER A 170 33.37 0.88 20.20
CA SER A 170 34.63 1.51 19.84
C SER A 170 35.70 0.44 19.96
N GLY A 171 36.46 0.27 18.88
CA GLY A 171 37.39 -0.83 18.68
C GLY A 171 38.34 -1.07 19.85
N PHE A 172 38.80 -2.31 19.94
CA PHE A 172 40.02 -2.67 20.65
C PHE A 172 41.17 -1.82 20.09
N GLN A 173 41.35 -0.61 20.62
CA GLN A 173 42.68 -0.05 20.81
C GLN A 173 43.32 -0.91 21.90
N ASN A 174 44.33 -1.68 21.49
CA ASN A 174 45.58 -1.92 22.22
C ASN A 174 46.44 -2.87 21.37
N LEU A 175 47.14 -2.28 20.39
CA LEU A 175 48.43 -2.79 19.92
C LEU A 175 49.48 -2.03 20.75
N LEU A 176 49.96 -2.68 21.79
CA LEU A 176 51.30 -2.53 22.36
C LEU A 176 51.82 -3.94 22.59
#